data_AF-A0A2A8D530-F1
#
_entry.id   AF-A0A2A8D530-F1
#
_cell.length_a   1.000
_cell.length_b   1.000
_cell.length_c   1.000
_cell.angle_alpha   90.00
_cell.angle_beta   90.00
_cell.angle_gamma   90.00
#
_symmetry.space_group_name_H-M   'P 1'
#
loop_
_entity.id
_entity.type
_entity.pdbx_description
1 polymer ?
#
loop_
_entity_poly.entity_id
_entity_poly.type
_entity_poly.pdbx_seq_one_letter_code
_entity_poly.pdbx_strand_id
1 'polypeptide(L)'
;MTYDPNYNNGQPNYQNQPGYNQQSGSGYSQQRPEYNHQGITPDAKNMAIFAHLSSLLAMLLSLNTLSFIAPLIFWLIYKDKPGYEFTKESSRRAFNFNFSMWVINTAAFLLMVITLFIMSPIWFLVVSVTGILMIIFHILGAIAANRGEMYDYPMTFIKILK
;
A
#
# COMPACT_ATOMS: atom_id res chain seq x y z
N MET A 1 31.69 49.83 21.19
CA MET A 1 30.63 48.87 21.55
C MET A 1 29.35 49.65 21.78
N THR A 2 28.50 49.70 20.77
CA THR A 2 27.18 50.35 20.83
C THR A 2 26.14 49.25 20.65
N TYR A 3 25.28 49.10 21.66
CA TYR A 3 24.19 48.13 21.73
C TYR A 3 22.96 48.73 21.05
N ASP A 4 22.42 48.08 20.02
CA ASP A 4 21.17 48.45 19.36
C ASP A 4 20.05 47.54 19.90
N PRO A 5 19.01 48.07 20.60
CA PRO A 5 18.03 47.25 21.30
C PRO A 5 16.78 46.87 20.49
N ASN A 6 16.71 47.06 19.16
CA ASN A 6 15.45 46.86 18.41
C ASN A 6 15.49 45.79 17.31
N TYR A 7 15.72 44.53 17.68
CA TYR A 7 15.34 43.38 16.86
C TYR A 7 14.02 42.78 17.35
N ASN A 8 12.92 43.40 16.92
CA ASN A 8 11.56 42.87 17.10
C ASN A 8 11.29 41.84 15.99
N ASN A 9 11.41 40.55 16.31
CA ASN A 9 11.14 39.47 15.38
C ASN A 9 9.62 39.22 15.33
N GLY A 10 8.95 39.81 14.34
CA GLY A 10 7.52 39.63 14.11
C GLY A 10 7.19 38.18 13.77
N GLN A 11 6.63 37.44 14.72
CA GLN A 11 5.99 36.16 14.47
C GLN A 11 4.66 36.38 13.74
N PRO A 12 4.38 35.69 12.62
CA PRO A 12 3.04 35.68 12.07
C PRO A 12 2.11 34.87 12.99
N ASN A 13 1.15 35.58 13.57
CA ASN A 13 0.04 35.08 14.36
C ASN A 13 -0.91 34.28 13.44
N TYR A 14 -0.99 32.97 13.60
CA TYR A 14 -2.00 32.16 12.91
C TYR A 14 -3.36 32.37 13.58
N GLN A 15 -4.13 33.32 13.04
CA GLN A 15 -5.53 33.54 13.36
C GLN A 15 -6.37 32.30 12.99
N ASN A 16 -7.01 31.70 13.99
CA ASN A 16 -8.11 30.77 13.82
C ASN A 16 -9.29 31.47 13.12
N GLN A 17 -9.85 30.85 12.07
CA GLN A 17 -11.11 31.28 11.48
C GLN A 17 -12.09 30.10 11.42
N PRO A 18 -13.31 30.22 11.97
CA PRO A 18 -14.31 29.15 12.00
C PRO A 18 -15.18 29.17 10.73
N GLY A 19 -15.44 28.00 10.13
CA GLY A 19 -16.17 27.91 8.86
C GLY A 19 -17.04 26.66 8.72
N TYR A 20 -18.30 26.82 9.16
CA TYR A 20 -19.56 26.18 8.73
C TYR A 20 -19.71 24.64 8.68
N ASN A 21 -20.60 24.17 9.57
CA ASN A 21 -21.38 22.95 9.42
C ASN A 21 -22.19 22.94 8.11
N GLN A 22 -22.12 21.85 7.35
CA GLN A 22 -23.21 21.42 6.48
C GLN A 22 -23.49 19.92 6.70
N GLN A 23 -24.66 19.68 7.27
CA GLN A 23 -25.32 18.40 7.43
C GLN A 23 -26.03 18.04 6.12
N SER A 24 -25.82 16.81 5.60
CA SER A 24 -26.87 15.91 5.06
C SER A 24 -26.25 14.79 4.20
N GLY A 25 -26.56 13.53 4.55
CA GLY A 25 -26.32 12.38 3.67
C GLY A 25 -25.99 11.08 4.42
N SER A 26 -27.02 10.36 4.87
CA SER A 26 -26.90 9.01 5.42
C SER A 26 -26.52 8.01 4.33
N GLY A 27 -25.22 7.83 4.12
CA GLY A 27 -24.66 6.71 3.38
C GLY A 27 -23.52 6.15 4.21
N TYR A 28 -23.44 4.82 4.35
CA TYR A 28 -22.27 4.15 4.93
C TYR A 28 -21.07 4.31 3.99
N SER A 29 -20.54 5.51 3.88
CA SER A 29 -19.20 5.75 3.38
C SER A 29 -18.24 5.31 4.47
N GLN A 30 -17.54 4.19 4.22
CA GLN A 30 -16.32 3.88 4.95
C GLN A 30 -15.44 5.13 4.87
N GLN A 31 -15.35 5.87 5.98
CA GLN A 31 -14.47 7.01 6.14
C GLN A 31 -13.05 6.50 5.99
N ARG A 32 -12.53 6.57 4.77
CA ARG A 32 -11.14 6.30 4.49
C ARG A 32 -10.37 7.48 5.08
N PRO A 33 -9.33 7.25 5.90
CA PRO A 33 -8.44 8.33 6.28
C PRO A 33 -7.85 8.89 4.99
N GLU A 34 -8.31 10.06 4.60
CA GLU A 34 -7.74 10.86 3.54
C GLU A 34 -6.35 11.24 4.05
N TYR A 35 -5.31 10.59 3.53
CA TYR A 35 -3.94 10.94 3.90
C TYR A 35 -3.66 12.34 3.34
N ASN A 36 -3.83 13.34 4.18
CA ASN A 36 -3.53 14.71 3.83
C ASN A 36 -2.05 14.80 3.44
N HIS A 37 -1.77 15.18 2.18
CA HIS A 37 -0.42 15.28 1.62
C HIS A 37 0.53 16.13 2.48
N GLN A 38 -0.01 17.00 3.34
CA GLN A 38 0.74 17.84 4.27
C GLN A 38 1.42 17.08 5.44
N GLY A 39 1.10 15.79 5.66
CA GLY A 39 1.65 14.97 6.76
C GLY A 39 2.56 13.81 6.34
N ILE A 40 2.70 13.52 5.05
CA ILE A 40 3.50 12.38 4.58
C ILE A 40 4.96 12.82 4.42
N THR A 41 5.86 12.26 5.22
CA THR A 41 7.29 12.54 5.07
C THR A 41 7.82 11.96 3.74
N PRO A 42 8.80 12.61 3.08
CA PRO A 42 9.41 12.08 1.86
C PRO A 42 9.95 10.65 2.02
N ASP A 43 10.51 10.35 3.20
CA ASP A 43 11.02 9.01 3.51
C ASP A 43 9.89 7.97 3.61
N ALA A 44 8.79 8.26 4.32
CA ALA A 44 7.65 7.36 4.37
C ALA A 44 7.05 7.09 2.99
N LYS A 45 7.03 8.11 2.12
CA LYS A 45 6.62 7.97 0.72
C LYS A 45 7.54 7.01 -0.04
N ASN A 46 8.85 7.19 0.07
CA ASN A 46 9.83 6.31 -0.59
C ASN A 46 9.72 4.86 -0.10
N MET A 47 9.54 4.66 1.20
CA MET A 47 9.36 3.32 1.76
C MET A 47 8.06 2.66 1.30
N ALA A 48 6.98 3.43 1.09
CA ALA A 48 5.75 2.91 0.50
C ALA A 48 5.97 2.45 -0.96
N ILE A 49 6.69 3.24 -1.76
CA ILE A 49 7.08 2.85 -3.12
C ILE A 49 7.88 1.53 -3.08
N PHE A 50 8.85 1.43 -2.18
CA PHE A 50 9.66 0.22 -2.05
C PHE A 50 8.86 -0.99 -1.58
N ALA A 51 7.85 -0.84 -0.73
CA ALA A 51 6.94 -1.93 -0.39
C ALA A 51 6.25 -2.52 -1.64
N HIS A 52 5.80 -1.66 -2.56
CA HIS A 52 5.22 -2.11 -3.83
C HIS A 52 6.25 -2.75 -4.78
N LEU A 53 7.42 -2.12 -4.96
CA LEU A 53 8.44 -2.61 -5.89
C LEU A 53 9.15 -3.87 -5.38
N SER A 54 9.37 -4.00 -4.08
CA SER A 54 9.95 -5.20 -3.47
C SER A 54 9.04 -6.43 -3.65
N SER A 55 7.72 -6.24 -3.68
CA SER A 55 6.78 -7.30 -4.03
C SER A 55 7.00 -7.82 -5.45
N LEU A 56 7.30 -6.94 -6.42
CA LEU A 56 7.64 -7.33 -7.79
C LEU A 56 8.98 -8.08 -7.85
N LEU A 57 10.00 -7.59 -7.15
CA LEU A 57 11.28 -8.30 -7.07
C LEU A 57 11.11 -9.69 -6.45
N ALA A 58 10.39 -9.79 -5.34
CA ALA A 58 10.09 -11.07 -4.70
C ALA A 58 9.29 -12.00 -5.62
N MET A 59 8.31 -11.47 -6.38
CA MET A 59 7.57 -12.23 -7.38
C MET A 59 8.51 -12.81 -8.46
N LEU A 60 9.41 -12.01 -9.02
CA LEU A 60 10.35 -12.47 -10.05
C LEU A 60 11.32 -13.54 -9.53
N LEU A 61 11.88 -13.32 -8.33
CA LEU A 61 12.85 -14.24 -7.72
C LEU A 61 12.23 -15.56 -7.25
N SER A 62 10.94 -15.55 -6.90
CA SER A 62 10.22 -16.71 -6.37
C SER A 62 9.25 -17.36 -7.36
N LEU A 63 9.21 -16.90 -8.61
CA LEU A 63 8.23 -17.33 -9.61
C LEU A 63 6.78 -17.22 -9.06
N ASN A 64 6.47 -16.08 -8.46
CA ASN A 64 5.15 -15.74 -7.92
C ASN A 64 4.67 -16.60 -6.72
N THR A 65 5.59 -17.22 -5.97
CA THR A 65 5.23 -18.06 -4.82
C THR A 65 5.42 -17.36 -3.46
N LEU A 66 6.32 -16.38 -3.36
CA LEU A 66 6.69 -15.72 -2.09
C LEU A 66 6.58 -14.19 -2.15
N SER A 67 5.86 -13.64 -3.12
CA SER A 67 5.75 -12.18 -3.33
C SER A 67 5.14 -11.42 -2.14
N PHE A 68 4.28 -12.07 -1.35
CA PHE A 68 3.65 -11.49 -0.17
C PHE A 68 4.62 -11.28 1.01
N ILE A 69 5.79 -11.94 1.02
CA ILE A 69 6.75 -11.82 2.13
C ILE A 69 7.35 -10.41 2.19
N ALA A 70 7.71 -9.83 1.04
CA ALA A 70 8.29 -8.50 0.99
C ALA A 70 7.41 -7.42 1.63
N PRO A 71 6.13 -7.24 1.25
CA PRO A 71 5.27 -6.24 1.89
C PRO A 71 4.93 -6.58 3.35
N LEU A 72 4.97 -7.87 3.74
CA LEU A 72 4.84 -8.25 5.16
C LEU A 72 6.02 -7.75 5.99
N ILE A 73 7.25 -7.87 5.47
CA ILE A 73 8.45 -7.36 6.14
C ILE A 73 8.35 -5.83 6.29
N PHE A 74 7.98 -5.12 5.23
CA PHE A 74 7.76 -3.67 5.32
C PHE A 74 6.69 -3.33 6.36
N TRP A 75 5.56 -4.02 6.35
CA TRP A 75 4.51 -3.80 7.36
C TRP A 75 5.05 -4.03 8.78
N LEU A 76 5.81 -5.10 9.03
CA LEU A 76 6.40 -5.40 10.33
C LEU A 76 7.40 -4.33 10.81
N ILE A 77 8.20 -3.78 9.90
CA ILE A 77 9.18 -2.72 10.22
C ILE A 77 8.48 -1.40 10.58
N TYR A 78 7.41 -1.04 9.86
CA TYR A 78 6.80 0.28 9.96
C TYR A 78 5.49 0.32 10.78
N LYS A 79 4.95 -0.82 11.23
CA LYS A 79 3.64 -0.89 11.93
C LYS A 79 3.52 -0.02 13.18
N ASP A 80 4.63 0.15 13.91
CA ASP A 80 4.68 0.89 15.18
C ASP A 80 5.57 2.14 15.08
N LYS A 81 6.00 2.55 13.87
CA LYS A 81 6.93 3.66 13.68
C LYS A 81 6.16 4.98 13.50
N PRO A 82 6.26 5.95 14.45
CA PRO A 82 5.55 7.22 14.33
C PRO A 82 5.96 7.98 13.05
N GLY A 83 4.97 8.53 12.34
CA GLY A 83 5.20 9.25 11.07
C GLY A 83 5.28 8.36 9.82
N TYR A 84 5.12 7.04 9.95
CA TYR A 84 5.13 6.07 8.82
C TYR A 84 3.79 5.39 8.60
N GLU A 85 2.69 5.97 9.10
CA GLU A 85 1.35 5.42 8.89
C GLU A 85 1.05 5.23 7.39
N PHE A 86 1.58 6.11 6.51
CA PHE A 86 1.43 5.94 5.06
C PHE A 86 2.10 4.65 4.57
N THR A 87 3.38 4.45 4.90
CA THR A 87 4.13 3.24 4.54
C THR A 87 3.47 1.97 5.07
N LYS A 88 3.06 2.00 6.34
CA LYS A 88 2.37 0.88 7.01
C LYS A 88 1.13 0.48 6.24
N GLU A 89 0.26 1.45 5.91
CA GLU A 89 -1.00 1.17 5.22
C GLU A 89 -0.78 0.72 3.77
N SER A 90 0.16 1.31 3.03
CA SER A 90 0.58 0.83 1.69
C SER A 90 1.08 -0.62 1.75
N SER A 91 1.93 -0.94 2.72
CA SER A 91 2.49 -2.28 2.92
C SER A 91 1.41 -3.30 3.28
N ARG A 92 0.48 -2.91 4.15
CA ARG A 92 -0.69 -3.72 4.54
C ARG A 92 -1.54 -4.11 3.34
N ARG A 93 -1.84 -3.13 2.47
CA ARG A 93 -2.66 -3.32 1.26
C ARG A 93 -1.95 -4.21 0.26
N ALA A 94 -0.67 -3.94 0.00
CA ALA A 94 0.16 -4.77 -0.87
C ALA A 94 0.22 -6.22 -0.37
N PHE A 95 0.40 -6.43 0.95
CA PHE A 95 0.40 -7.76 1.54
C PHE A 95 -0.91 -8.51 1.30
N ASN A 96 -2.05 -7.90 1.64
CA ASN A 96 -3.36 -8.55 1.49
C ASN A 96 -3.67 -8.91 0.03
N PHE A 97 -3.26 -8.06 -0.92
CA PHE A 97 -3.36 -8.36 -2.35
C PHE A 97 -2.48 -9.55 -2.76
N ASN A 98 -1.19 -9.52 -2.42
CA ASN A 98 -0.28 -10.63 -2.75
C ASN A 98 -0.73 -11.93 -2.11
N PHE A 99 -1.25 -11.90 -0.88
CA PHE A 99 -1.78 -13.07 -0.20
C PHE A 99 -3.02 -13.62 -0.91
N SER A 100 -3.91 -12.75 -1.39
CA SER A 100 -5.08 -13.17 -2.18
C SER A 100 -4.65 -13.86 -3.49
N MET A 101 -3.66 -13.31 -4.20
CA MET A 101 -3.11 -13.91 -5.42
C MET A 101 -2.38 -15.23 -5.14
N TRP A 102 -1.65 -15.30 -4.04
CA TRP A 102 -0.98 -16.52 -3.60
C TRP A 102 -1.99 -17.64 -3.34
N VAL A 103 -3.09 -17.37 -2.62
CA VAL A 103 -4.14 -18.38 -2.39
C VAL A 103 -4.76 -18.89 -3.70
N ILE A 104 -5.02 -18.01 -4.68
CA ILE A 104 -5.53 -18.40 -6.00
C ILE A 104 -4.54 -19.33 -6.71
N ASN A 105 -3.26 -18.95 -6.74
CA ASN A 105 -2.21 -19.74 -7.39
C ASN A 105 -2.00 -21.09 -6.69
N THR A 106 -2.02 -21.12 -5.36
CA THR A 106 -1.91 -22.35 -4.55
C THR A 106 -3.12 -23.26 -4.79
N ALA A 107 -4.35 -22.73 -4.83
CA ALA A 107 -5.53 -23.54 -5.12
C ALA A 107 -5.47 -24.17 -6.51
N ALA A 108 -5.08 -23.40 -7.54
CA ALA A 108 -4.89 -23.92 -8.89
C ALA A 108 -3.79 -25.00 -8.96
N PHE A 109 -2.69 -24.81 -8.22
CA PHE A 109 -1.61 -25.80 -8.12
C PHE A 109 -2.10 -27.10 -7.47
N LEU A 110 -2.86 -27.01 -6.37
CA LEU A 110 -3.41 -28.19 -5.70
C LEU A 110 -4.38 -28.97 -6.61
N LEU A 111 -5.24 -28.27 -7.35
CA LEU A 111 -6.14 -28.90 -8.32
C LEU A 111 -5.37 -29.64 -9.43
N MET A 112 -4.29 -29.04 -9.94
CA MET A 112 -3.41 -29.69 -10.89
C MET A 112 -2.80 -30.97 -10.31
N VAL A 113 -2.29 -30.95 -9.08
CA VAL A 113 -1.67 -32.12 -8.44
C VAL A 113 -2.70 -33.23 -8.17
N ILE A 114 -3.86 -32.89 -7.62
CA ILE A 114 -4.92 -33.84 -7.28
C ILE A 114 -5.48 -34.53 -8.54
N THR A 115 -5.55 -33.80 -9.66
CA THR A 115 -6.00 -34.35 -10.96
C THR A 115 -4.89 -35.06 -11.74
N LEU A 116 -3.77 -35.39 -11.08
CA LEU A 116 -2.61 -36.05 -11.71
C LEU A 116 -2.13 -35.29 -12.97
N PHE A 117 -2.04 -33.97 -12.87
CA PHE A 117 -1.56 -33.03 -13.89
C PHE A 117 -2.47 -32.84 -15.12
N ILE A 118 -3.66 -33.45 -15.15
CA ILE A 118 -4.64 -33.25 -16.23
C ILE A 118 -5.02 -31.76 -16.36
N MET A 119 -5.14 -31.04 -15.24
CA MET A 119 -5.45 -29.60 -15.24
C MET A 119 -4.23 -28.67 -15.40
N SER A 120 -3.06 -29.20 -15.81
CA SER A 120 -1.86 -28.38 -15.99
C SER A 120 -2.02 -27.17 -16.93
N PRO A 121 -2.77 -27.24 -18.07
CA PRO A 121 -2.94 -26.05 -18.92
C PRO A 121 -3.68 -24.91 -18.21
N ILE A 122 -4.64 -25.25 -17.35
CA ILE A 122 -5.42 -24.27 -16.58
C ILE A 122 -4.54 -23.63 -15.50
N TRP A 123 -3.68 -24.42 -14.84
CA TRP A 123 -2.72 -23.87 -13.88
C TRP A 123 -1.76 -22.86 -14.52
N PHE A 124 -1.17 -23.19 -15.68
CA PHE A 124 -0.30 -22.27 -16.41
C PHE A 124 -1.04 -20.98 -16.81
N LEU A 125 -2.31 -21.08 -17.24
CA LEU A 125 -3.13 -19.93 -17.55
C LEU A 125 -3.36 -19.04 -16.32
N VAL A 126 -3.73 -19.64 -15.18
CA VAL A 126 -3.96 -18.92 -13.92
C VAL A 126 -2.70 -18.19 -13.47
N VAL A 127 -1.55 -18.87 -13.41
CA VAL A 127 -0.28 -18.24 -12.99
C VAL A 127 0.14 -17.12 -13.94
N SER A 128 -0.08 -17.28 -15.25
CA SER A 128 0.23 -16.24 -16.24
C SER A 128 -0.64 -14.99 -16.04
N VAL A 129 -1.96 -15.18 -15.88
CA VAL A 129 -2.90 -14.07 -15.69
C VAL A 129 -2.63 -13.35 -14.36
N THR A 130 -2.46 -14.10 -13.26
CA THR A 130 -2.15 -13.48 -11.95
C THR A 130 -0.80 -12.77 -11.98
N GLY A 131 0.21 -13.33 -12.63
CA GLY A 131 1.51 -12.69 -12.81
C GLY A 131 1.41 -11.33 -13.53
N ILE A 132 0.67 -11.26 -14.64
CA ILE A 132 0.46 -10.01 -15.37
C ILE A 132 -0.28 -8.98 -14.50
N LEU A 133 -1.36 -9.39 -13.83
CA LEU A 133 -2.13 -8.50 -12.95
C LEU A 133 -1.28 -7.96 -11.80
N MET A 134 -0.43 -8.81 -11.22
CA MET A 134 0.47 -8.41 -10.15
C MET A 134 1.52 -7.40 -10.61
N ILE A 135 2.08 -7.57 -11.82
CA ILE A 135 2.96 -6.58 -12.43
C ILE A 135 2.26 -5.23 -12.54
N ILE A 136 1.08 -5.21 -13.16
CA ILE A 136 0.31 -3.98 -13.40
C ILE A 136 -0.04 -3.28 -12.09
N PHE A 137 -0.65 -3.99 -11.12
CA PHE A 137 -1.14 -3.33 -9.91
C PHE A 137 -0.04 -2.89 -8.95
N HIS A 138 1.11 -3.56 -8.90
CA HIS A 138 2.23 -3.04 -8.11
C HIS A 138 2.88 -1.82 -8.75
N ILE A 139 2.94 -1.75 -10.08
CA ILE A 139 3.41 -0.53 -10.77
C ILE A 139 2.44 0.62 -10.47
N LEU A 140 1.13 0.40 -10.59
CA LEU A 140 0.12 1.41 -10.26
C LEU A 140 0.19 1.81 -8.78
N GLY A 141 0.39 0.84 -7.87
CA GLY A 141 0.61 1.09 -6.45
C GLY A 141 1.84 1.94 -6.17
N ALA A 142 2.97 1.66 -6.83
CA ALA A 142 4.18 2.46 -6.72
C ALA A 142 4.00 3.89 -7.27
N ILE A 143 3.29 4.05 -8.39
CA ILE A 143 2.98 5.36 -8.97
C ILE A 143 2.07 6.16 -8.04
N ALA A 144 1.01 5.55 -7.50
CA ALA A 144 0.12 6.17 -6.53
C ALA A 144 0.87 6.57 -5.25
N ALA A 145 1.73 5.68 -4.73
CA ALA A 145 2.58 5.97 -3.58
C ALA A 145 3.50 7.17 -3.85
N ASN A 146 4.06 7.29 -5.06
CA ASN A 146 4.87 8.45 -5.44
C ASN A 146 4.08 9.78 -5.45
N ARG A 147 2.76 9.72 -5.69
CA ARG A 147 1.84 10.85 -5.58
C ARG A 147 1.33 11.10 -4.16
N GLY A 148 1.74 10.29 -3.19
CA GLY A 148 1.21 10.34 -1.82
C GLY A 148 -0.22 9.79 -1.70
N GLU A 149 -0.67 9.01 -2.68
CA GLU A 149 -2.02 8.44 -2.74
C GLU A 149 -2.01 6.99 -2.28
N MET A 150 -3.04 6.58 -1.54
CA MET A 150 -3.26 5.18 -1.19
C MET A 150 -3.82 4.42 -2.37
N TYR A 151 -3.12 3.36 -2.78
CA TYR A 151 -3.63 2.47 -3.82
C TYR A 151 -4.49 1.36 -3.22
N ASP A 152 -5.74 1.25 -3.69
CA ASP A 152 -6.59 0.10 -3.42
C ASP A 152 -6.39 -0.95 -4.49
N TYR A 153 -5.81 -2.08 -4.10
CA TYR A 153 -5.66 -3.21 -4.98
C TYR A 153 -7.02 -3.83 -5.30
N PRO A 154 -7.44 -3.84 -6.57
CA PRO A 154 -8.59 -4.63 -6.98
C PRO A 154 -8.28 -6.11 -6.73
N MET A 155 -9.32 -6.92 -6.54
CA MET A 155 -9.18 -8.37 -6.27
C MET A 155 -8.45 -8.73 -4.97
N THR A 156 -8.53 -7.87 -3.96
CA THR A 156 -8.17 -8.23 -2.58
C THR A 156 -9.34 -8.94 -1.91
N PHE A 157 -9.36 -10.27 -1.96
CA PHE A 157 -10.44 -11.09 -1.39
C PHE A 157 -10.23 -11.38 0.10
N ILE A 158 -8.97 -11.43 0.54
CA ILE A 158 -8.60 -11.82 1.90
C ILE A 158 -7.88 -10.66 2.57
N LYS A 159 -8.40 -10.20 3.72
CA LYS A 159 -7.83 -9.13 4.53
C LYS A 159 -7.29 -9.71 5.83
N ILE A 160 -6.02 -10.12 5.81
CA ILE A 160 -5.33 -10.69 6.98
C ILE A 160 -4.87 -9.56 7.91
N LEU A 161 -4.22 -8.55 7.35
CA LEU A 161 -3.80 -7.38 8.11
C LEU A 161 -4.90 -6.31 8.06
N LYS A 162 -5.33 -5.84 9.24
CA LYS A 162 -6.38 -4.83 9.40
C LYS A 162 -5.83 -3.41 9.41
#